data_AF-A0A968MK14-F1
#
_entry.id   AF-A0A968MK14-F1
#
_cell.length_a   1.000
_cell.length_b   1.000
_cell.length_c   1.000
_cell.angle_alpha   90.00
_cell.angle_beta   90.00
_cell.angle_gamma   90.00
#
_symmetry.space_group_name_H-M   'P 1'
#
loop_
_entity.id
_entity.type
_entity.pdbx_description
1 polymer ?
#
loop_
_entity_poly.entity_id
_entity_poly.type
_entity_poly.pdbx_seq_one_letter_code
_entity_poly.pdbx_strand_id
1 'polypeptide(L)' 'MKCKSACSFNAIVILPSINFIEVSEDMCHGCGVCAYVCPEQAITEKKERNRYHYVF' A
#
# COMPACT_ATOMS: atom_id res chain seq x y z
N MET A 1 -8.06 2.34 6.74
CA MET A 1 -7.45 3.72 6.90
C MET A 1 -6.06 3.73 7.53
N LYS A 2 -5.76 2.87 8.52
CA LYS A 2 -4.48 2.85 9.25
C LYS A 2 -3.24 2.65 8.37
N CYS A 3 -3.38 1.90 7.27
CA CYS A 3 -2.32 1.68 6.29
C CYS A 3 -1.79 2.99 5.69
N LYS A 4 -2.69 3.90 5.26
CA LYS A 4 -2.30 5.22 4.71
C LYS A 4 -1.55 6.05 5.74
N SER A 5 -2.07 6.14 6.97
CA SER A 5 -1.44 6.95 8.02
C SER A 5 -0.09 6.42 8.48
N ALA A 6 0.16 5.12 8.32
CA ALA A 6 1.43 4.50 8.70
C ALA A 6 2.53 4.66 7.64
N CYS A 7 2.18 5.07 6.42
CA CYS A 7 3.16 5.31 5.37
C CYS A 7 3.87 6.65 5.58
N SER A 8 5.12 6.62 6.02
CA SER A 8 5.95 7.82 6.20
C SER A 8 6.29 8.55 4.89
N PHE A 9 6.01 7.94 3.74
CA PHE A 9 6.35 8.45 2.41
C PHE A 9 5.11 8.94 1.63
N ASN A 10 3.93 8.90 2.24
CA ASN A 10 2.66 9.24 1.57
C ASN A 10 2.42 8.48 0.24
N ALA A 11 2.97 7.28 0.11
CA ALA A 11 2.88 6.48 -1.11
C ALA A 11 1.50 5.85 -1.33
N ILE A 12 0.51 6.06 -0.44
CA ILE A 12 -0.77 5.34 -0.46
C ILE A 12 -1.93 6.30 -0.70
N VAL A 13 -2.71 6.02 -1.75
CA VAL A 13 -3.97 6.71 -2.08
C VAL A 13 -5.13 5.77 -1.76
N ILE A 14 -6.16 6.30 -1.07
CA ILE A 14 -7.40 5.58 -0.77
C ILE A 14 -8.57 6.44 -1.22
N LEU A 15 -9.42 5.88 -2.08
CA LEU A 15 -10.67 6.49 -2.55
C LEU A 15 -11.85 5.56 -2.19
N PRO A 16 -12.46 5.74 -1.00
CA PRO A 16 -13.52 4.84 -0.52
C PRO A 16 -14.76 4.84 -1.42
N SER A 17 -15.08 5.96 -2.05
CA SER A 17 -16.28 6.13 -2.88
C SER A 17 -16.33 5.20 -4.10
N ILE A 18 -15.17 4.70 -4.54
CA ILE A 18 -15.04 3.78 -5.68
C ILE A 18 -14.32 2.49 -5.31
N ASN A 19 -14.18 2.20 -4.00
CA ASN A 19 -13.44 1.04 -3.49
C ASN A 19 -12.03 0.89 -4.10
N PHE A 20 -11.29 1.99 -4.19
CA PHE A 20 -9.98 2.02 -4.82
C PHE A 20 -8.87 2.31 -3.81
N ILE A 21 -7.79 1.54 -3.92
CA ILE A 21 -6.55 1.75 -3.18
C ILE A 21 -5.37 1.56 -4.14
N GLU A 22 -4.39 2.44 -4.04
CA GLU A 22 -3.19 2.38 -4.86
C GLU A 22 -1.96 2.72 -4.01
N VAL A 23 -0.87 2.02 -4.30
CA VAL A 23 0.45 2.30 -3.73
C VAL A 23 1.35 2.76 -4.88
N SER A 24 1.82 4.00 -4.82
CA SER A 24 2.76 4.55 -5.81
C SER A 24 4.12 3.86 -5.69
N GLU A 25 4.54 3.16 -6.75
CA GLU A 25 5.84 2.48 -6.76
C GLU A 25 7.02 3.45 -6.64
N ASP A 26 6.93 4.63 -7.27
CA ASP A 26 8.00 5.64 -7.26
C ASP A 26 8.23 6.25 -5.87
N MET A 27 7.21 6.26 -5.02
CA MET A 27 7.28 6.77 -3.64
C MET A 27 7.40 5.65 -2.60
N CYS A 28 7.16 4.39 -2.98
CA CYS A 28 7.18 3.27 -2.07
C CYS A 28 8.60 2.75 -1.85
N HIS A 29 9.06 2.79 -0.60
CA HIS A 29 10.38 2.28 -0.22
C HIS A 29 10.37 0.81 0.24
N GLY A 30 9.24 0.11 0.13
CA GLY A 30 9.16 -1.32 0.46
C GLY A 30 9.39 -1.67 1.94
N CYS A 31 9.09 -0.77 2.88
CA CYS A 31 9.34 -1.02 4.31
C CYS A 31 8.34 -1.98 4.99
N GLY A 32 7.26 -2.37 4.30
CA GLY A 32 6.28 -3.37 4.78
C GLY A 32 5.33 -2.92 5.91
N VAL A 33 5.55 -1.77 6.55
CA VAL A 33 4.75 -1.31 7.70
C VAL A 33 3.27 -1.19 7.36
N CYS A 34 2.93 -0.67 6.18
CA CYS A 34 1.53 -0.50 5.77
C CYS A 34 0.78 -1.83 5.64
N ALA A 35 1.45 -2.89 5.15
CA ALA A 35 0.88 -4.24 5.07
C ALA A 35 0.66 -4.85 6.46
N TYR A 36 1.62 -4.66 7.36
CA TYR A 36 1.55 -5.17 8.74
C TYR A 36 0.40 -4.55 9.55
N VAL A 37 0.19 -3.24 9.42
CA VAL A 37 -0.80 -2.51 10.25
C VAL A 37 -2.20 -2.40 9.63
N CYS A 38 -2.38 -2.83 8.37
CA CYS A 38 -3.67 -2.70 7.69
C CYS A 38 -4.70 -3.67 8.30
N PRO A 39 -5.74 -3.19 9.01
CA PRO A 39 -6.74 -4.10 9.58
C PRO A 39 -7.56 -4.81 8.49
N GLU A 40 -7.69 -4.19 7.32
CA GLU A 40 -8.39 -4.73 6.17
C GLU A 40 -7.53 -5.71 5.34
N GLN A 41 -6.23 -5.88 5.68
CA GLN A 41 -5.26 -6.67 4.92
C GLN A 41 -5.21 -6.31 3.41
N ALA A 42 -5.55 -5.07 3.06
CA ALA A 42 -5.70 -4.60 1.68
C ALA A 42 -4.38 -4.38 0.93
N ILE A 43 -3.23 -4.59 1.59
CA ILE A 43 -1.88 -4.42 1.02
C ILE A 43 -1.09 -5.67 1.34
N THR A 44 -0.51 -6.32 0.32
CA THR A 44 0.15 -7.63 0.47
C THR A 44 1.45 -7.72 -0.32
N GLU A 45 2.59 -7.93 0.32
CA GLU A 45 3.88 -8.07 -0.39
C GLU A 45 3.89 -9.17 -1.46
N LYS A 46 4.12 -8.80 -2.73
CA LYS A 46 4.29 -9.74 -3.84
C LYS A 46 5.76 -9.73 -4.27
N LYS A 47 6.40 -10.89 -4.14
CA LYS A 47 7.74 -11.14 -4.69
C LYS A 47 7.63 -11.49 -6.17
N GLU A 48 7.47 -10.50 -7.05
CA GLU A 48 7.65 -10.71 -8.48
C GLU A 48 8.67 -9.72 -9.04
N ARG A 49 9.91 -10.20 -9.25
CA ARG A 49 10.93 -9.59 -10.11
C ARG A 49 11.18 -8.08 -9.89
N ASN A 50 11.56 -7.69 -8.67
CA ASN A 50 12.04 -6.33 -8.36
C ASN A 50 11.07 -5.19 -8.68
N ARG A 51 9.74 -5.43 -8.67
CA ARG A 51 8.73 -4.36 -8.66
C ARG A 51 7.61 -4.70 -7.68
N TYR A 52 7.20 -3.71 -6.89
CA TYR A 52 6.20 -3.84 -5.83
C TYR A 52 4.81 -3.40 -6.34
N HIS A 53 4.25 -4.11 -7.31
CA HIS A 53 2.89 -3.82 -7.80
C HIS A 53 1.86 -4.46 -6.85
N TYR A 54 0.98 -3.64 -6.26
CA TYR A 54 -0.20 -4.07 -5.52
C TYR A 54 -1.46 -3.68 -6.26
N VAL A 55 -2.38 -4.63 -6.37
CA VAL A 55 -3.68 -4.45 -7.02
C VAL A 55 -4.72 -5.35 -6.31
N PHE A 56 -5.83 -4.70 -5.92
CA PHE A 56 -7.17 -5.15 -5.48
C PHE A 56 -7.32 -6.37 -4.57
#